data_AF-A0A3P8VW06-F1
#
_entry.id   AF-A0A3P8VW06-F1
#
_cell.length_a   1.000
_cell.length_b   1.000
_cell.length_c   1.000
_cell.angle_alpha   90.00
_cell.angle_beta   90.00
_cell.angle_gamma   90.00
#
_symmetry.space_group_name_H-M   'P 1'
#
loop_
_entity.id
_entity.type
_entity.pdbx_description
1 polymer ?
#
loop_
_entity_poly.entity_id
_entity_poly.type
_entity_poly.pdbx_seq_one_letter_code
_entity_poly.pdbx_strand_id
1 'polypeptide(L)'
;FSDLMFFVALFLCINILLIAIFFLKEAFRTTMRYMLFAASLLSDCLYLILSDLLLIMSFYRYPIHMWLCLIIYIGSSVTTFFTPFILTAMTLERYIAICMPLRHAELCTTRSALHCLLIIQGCSSVPCIIFLSIFSESLQHKFLRQSKVCAVENFILYTWQGHVRSAVSQFCFLLMCVIILVSYVKIMYVARLASAENRTSTWRGLRTVVLHGFQLLLCLLQFWCPFIEAAVFQIDFWLYVNVRYMNYIIFILAPKCLSPLIYGLRDETFFCNLKFKILKIKCSEYFLCVCTRARVCVCVFQPCL
;
A
#
# COMPACT_ATOMS: atom_id res chain seq x y z
N PHE A 1 13.89 2.88 18.16
CA PHE A 1 13.62 4.00 17.24
C PHE A 1 14.55 3.92 16.03
N SER A 2 15.87 3.94 16.22
CA SER A 2 16.86 3.86 15.13
C SER A 2 16.72 2.61 14.24
N ASP A 3 16.47 1.44 14.82
CA ASP A 3 16.30 0.20 14.04
C ASP A 3 15.07 0.27 13.13
N LEU A 4 13.96 0.82 13.62
CA LEU A 4 12.72 0.98 12.84
C LEU A 4 12.95 1.90 11.64
N MET A 5 13.64 3.04 11.84
CA MET A 5 13.98 3.96 10.75
C MET A 5 14.86 3.29 9.70
N PHE A 6 15.84 2.50 10.13
CA PHE A 6 16.68 1.72 9.22
C PHE A 6 15.85 0.74 8.38
N PHE A 7 14.91 0.01 8.99
CA PHE A 7 14.00 -0.87 8.25
C PHE A 7 13.13 -0.09 7.26
N VAL A 8 12.52 1.02 7.68
CA VAL A 8 11.70 1.87 6.81
C VAL A 8 12.51 2.39 5.62
N ALA A 9 13.74 2.87 5.85
CA ALA A 9 14.63 3.34 4.80
C ALA A 9 15.00 2.22 3.82
N LEU A 10 15.30 1.01 4.31
CA LEU A 10 15.57 -0.16 3.47
C LEU A 10 14.37 -0.50 2.58
N PHE A 11 13.16 -0.50 3.14
CA PHE A 11 11.93 -0.76 2.37
C PHE A 11 11.65 0.33 1.34
N LEU A 12 11.85 1.61 1.68
CA LEU A 12 11.75 2.72 0.74
C LEU A 12 12.72 2.54 -0.43
N CYS A 13 13.98 2.18 -0.16
CA CYS A 13 14.97 1.89 -1.21
C CYS A 13 14.51 0.77 -2.16
N ILE A 14 13.96 -0.32 -1.61
CA ILE A 14 13.43 -1.43 -2.42
C ILE A 14 12.25 -0.96 -3.28
N ASN A 15 11.30 -0.22 -2.69
CA ASN A 15 10.12 0.27 -3.41
C ASN A 15 10.51 1.25 -4.53
N ILE A 16 11.42 2.19 -4.26
CA ILE A 16 11.94 3.13 -5.26
C ILE A 16 12.65 2.38 -6.40
N LEU A 17 13.44 1.35 -6.08
CA LEU A 17 14.10 0.53 -7.09
C LEU A 17 13.09 -0.20 -7.99
N LEU A 18 12.02 -0.76 -7.41
CA LEU A 18 10.94 -1.41 -8.15
C LEU A 18 10.18 -0.42 -9.05
N ILE A 19 9.87 0.78 -8.54
CA ILE A 19 9.27 1.87 -9.32
C ILE A 19 10.19 2.27 -10.48
N ALA A 20 11.50 2.40 -10.25
CA ALA A 20 12.45 2.72 -11.29
C ALA A 20 12.52 1.63 -12.38
N ILE A 21 12.45 0.35 -12.00
CA ILE A 21 12.39 -0.77 -12.97
C ILE A 21 11.11 -0.70 -13.80
N PHE A 22 9.97 -0.35 -13.19
CA PHE A 22 8.70 -0.18 -13.87
C PHE A 22 8.78 0.90 -14.97
N PHE A 23 9.37 2.06 -14.67
CA PHE A 23 9.52 3.14 -15.66
C PHE A 23 10.50 2.82 -16.80
N LEU A 24 11.51 1.98 -16.54
CA LEU A 24 12.53 1.61 -17.52
C LEU A 24 12.05 0.60 -18.58
N LYS A 25 10.95 -0.11 -18.34
CA LYS A 25 10.51 -1.20 -19.21
C LYS A 25 9.14 -0.88 -19.79
N GLU A 26 9.09 -0.68 -21.11
CA GLU A 26 7.84 -0.32 -21.81
C GLU A 26 6.76 -1.40 -21.68
N ALA A 27 7.15 -2.68 -21.69
CA ALA A 27 6.25 -3.81 -21.52
C ALA A 27 5.48 -3.80 -20.17
N PHE A 28 6.02 -3.14 -19.14
CA PHE A 28 5.32 -3.01 -17.86
C PHE A 28 4.31 -1.86 -17.87
N ARG A 29 4.57 -0.80 -18.65
CA ARG A 29 3.66 0.35 -18.77
C ARG A 29 2.37 0.04 -19.53
N THR A 30 2.36 -1.02 -20.32
CA THR A 30 1.19 -1.43 -21.12
C THR A 30 0.26 -2.39 -20.41
N THR A 31 0.65 -2.94 -19.25
CA THR A 31 -0.14 -3.94 -18.52
C THR A 31 -0.83 -3.33 -17.30
N MET A 32 -2.15 -3.47 -17.20
CA MET A 32 -2.97 -2.95 -16.08
C MET A 32 -2.43 -3.35 -14.70
N ARG A 33 -2.07 -4.62 -14.51
CA ARG A 33 -1.54 -5.15 -13.26
C ARG A 33 -0.32 -4.38 -12.75
N TYR A 34 0.63 -4.09 -13.63
CA TYR A 34 1.86 -3.41 -13.25
C TYR A 34 1.63 -1.91 -12.96
N MET A 35 0.65 -1.29 -13.64
CA MET A 35 0.24 0.09 -13.30
C MET A 35 -0.41 0.18 -11.92
N LEU A 36 -1.33 -0.74 -11.59
CA LEU A 36 -1.94 -0.79 -10.26
C LEU A 36 -0.88 -1.07 -9.17
N PHE A 37 0.07 -1.97 -9.46
CA PHE A 37 1.17 -2.25 -8.54
C PHE A 37 2.09 -1.04 -8.34
N ALA A 38 2.48 -0.35 -9.42
CA ALA A 38 3.30 0.86 -9.34
C ALA A 38 2.58 1.98 -8.56
N ALA A 39 1.28 2.15 -8.77
CA ALA A 39 0.47 3.10 -7.99
C ALA A 39 0.39 2.73 -6.50
N SER A 40 0.26 1.43 -6.18
CA SER A 40 0.34 0.94 -4.79
C SER A 40 1.70 1.28 -4.16
N LEU A 41 2.80 0.98 -4.85
CA LEU A 41 4.15 1.25 -4.36
C LEU A 41 4.39 2.75 -4.14
N LEU A 42 3.92 3.59 -5.06
CA LEU A 42 4.04 5.04 -4.92
C LEU A 42 3.28 5.54 -3.69
N SER A 43 2.05 5.07 -3.50
CA SER A 43 1.23 5.43 -2.33
C SER A 43 1.85 4.94 -1.02
N ASP A 44 2.39 3.72 -1.01
CA ASP A 44 3.08 3.15 0.15
C ASP A 44 4.36 3.93 0.48
N CYS A 45 5.15 4.34 -0.52
CA CYS A 45 6.30 5.23 -0.32
C CYS A 45 5.90 6.58 0.28
N LEU A 46 4.87 7.22 -0.29
CA LEU A 46 4.36 8.49 0.20
C LEU A 46 3.91 8.38 1.66
N TYR A 47 3.13 7.34 2.00
CA TYR A 47 2.70 7.10 3.37
C TYR A 47 3.88 6.90 4.33
N LEU A 48 4.86 6.05 3.95
CA LEU A 48 6.03 5.77 4.78
C LEU A 48 6.87 7.03 5.02
N ILE A 49 7.09 7.85 4.00
CA ILE A 49 7.81 9.13 4.15
C ILE A 49 7.05 10.06 5.10
N LEU A 50 5.75 10.26 4.88
CA LEU A 50 4.94 11.16 5.71
C LEU A 50 4.86 10.68 7.18
N SER A 51 4.67 9.38 7.40
CA SER A 51 4.59 8.82 8.75
C SER A 51 5.93 8.80 9.48
N ASP A 52 7.04 8.52 8.79
CA ASP A 52 8.39 8.60 9.38
C ASP A 52 8.75 10.04 9.74
N LEU A 53 8.47 11.01 8.86
CA LEU A 53 8.61 12.43 9.18
C LEU A 53 7.79 12.81 10.41
N LEU A 54 6.52 12.42 10.50
CA LEU A 54 5.70 12.68 11.70
C LEU A 54 6.28 12.02 12.96
N LEU A 55 6.80 10.80 12.84
CA LEU A 55 7.37 10.05 13.96
C LEU A 55 8.64 10.73 14.49
N ILE A 56 9.55 11.14 13.60
CA ILE A 56 10.76 11.92 13.96
C ILE A 56 10.37 13.20 14.67
N MET A 57 9.46 13.97 14.10
CA MET A 57 9.06 15.27 14.65
C MET A 57 8.37 15.11 16.01
N SER A 58 7.57 14.06 16.18
CA SER A 58 6.95 13.72 17.46
C SER A 58 7.99 13.29 18.51
N PHE A 59 8.96 12.45 18.11
CA PHE A 59 10.04 11.96 18.98
C PHE A 59 10.91 13.10 19.52
N TYR A 60 11.35 14.01 18.64
CA TYR A 60 12.13 15.20 19.02
C TYR A 60 11.28 16.36 19.54
N ARG A 61 9.95 16.18 19.66
CA ARG A 61 8.98 17.21 20.09
C ARG A 61 9.11 18.52 19.29
N TYR A 62 9.46 18.43 18.01
CA TYR A 62 9.64 19.60 17.16
C TYR A 62 8.28 20.20 16.79
N PRO A 63 8.01 21.47 17.13
CA PRO A 63 6.75 22.13 16.79
C PRO A 63 6.73 22.53 15.32
N ILE A 64 5.66 22.21 14.60
CA ILE A 64 5.43 22.66 13.22
C ILE A 64 4.16 23.49 13.12
N HIS A 65 4.07 24.32 12.08
CA HIS A 65 2.85 25.05 11.80
C HIS A 65 1.67 24.09 11.55
N MET A 66 0.53 24.40 12.14
CA MET A 66 -0.66 23.56 12.05
C MET A 66 -1.20 23.41 10.62
N TRP A 67 -1.01 24.41 9.73
CA TRP A 67 -1.29 24.24 8.29
C TRP A 67 -0.46 23.13 7.65
N LEU A 68 0.85 23.02 7.97
CA LEU A 68 1.71 21.96 7.44
C LEU A 68 1.30 20.60 8.01
N CYS A 69 0.99 20.56 9.31
CA CYS A 69 0.46 19.35 9.96
C CYS A 69 -0.84 18.87 9.28
N LEU A 70 -1.73 19.79 8.90
CA LEU A 70 -2.96 19.48 8.19
C LEU A 70 -2.69 18.87 6.80
N ILE A 71 -1.74 19.42 6.03
CA ILE A 71 -1.35 18.88 4.72
C ILE A 71 -0.80 17.44 4.87
N ILE A 72 0.08 17.22 5.84
CA ILE A 72 0.65 15.89 6.11
C ILE A 72 -0.46 14.91 6.53
N TYR A 73 -1.40 15.35 7.37
CA TYR A 73 -2.55 14.56 7.77
C TYR A 73 -3.43 14.17 6.58
N ILE A 74 -3.77 15.13 5.70
CA ILE A 74 -4.55 14.86 4.48
C ILE A 74 -3.84 13.81 3.62
N GLY A 75 -2.54 14.00 3.35
CA GLY A 75 -1.76 13.05 2.56
C GLY A 75 -1.74 11.65 3.16
N SER A 76 -1.51 11.55 4.47
CA SER A 76 -1.48 10.28 5.20
C SER A 76 -2.85 9.59 5.22
N SER A 77 -3.92 10.36 5.36
CA SER A 77 -5.29 9.84 5.38
C SER A 77 -5.68 9.31 4.00
N VAL A 78 -5.48 10.08 2.92
CA VAL A 78 -5.79 9.63 1.55
C VAL A 78 -5.03 8.36 1.20
N THR A 79 -3.73 8.31 1.49
CA THR A 79 -2.90 7.14 1.18
C THR A 79 -3.26 5.90 2.03
N THR A 80 -3.80 6.10 3.24
CA THR A 80 -4.32 5.00 4.09
C THR A 80 -5.52 4.31 3.44
N PHE A 81 -6.49 5.06 2.90
CA PHE A 81 -7.64 4.48 2.22
C PHE A 81 -7.28 3.95 0.83
N PHE A 82 -6.34 4.59 0.14
CA PHE A 82 -5.96 4.23 -1.23
C PHE A 82 -5.39 2.81 -1.37
N THR A 83 -4.50 2.39 -0.47
CA THR A 83 -3.87 1.06 -0.51
C THR A 83 -4.88 -0.10 -0.54
N PRO A 84 -5.86 -0.21 0.39
CA PRO A 84 -6.83 -1.32 0.36
C PRO A 84 -7.74 -1.31 -0.87
N PHE A 85 -8.12 -0.13 -1.40
CA PHE A 85 -8.87 -0.04 -2.66
C PHE A 85 -8.05 -0.57 -3.85
N ILE A 86 -6.78 -0.19 -3.96
CA ILE A 86 -5.90 -0.73 -5.01
C ILE A 86 -5.68 -2.23 -4.85
N LEU A 87 -5.42 -2.72 -3.63
CA LEU A 87 -5.25 -4.15 -3.38
C LEU A 87 -6.50 -4.93 -3.83
N THR A 88 -7.69 -4.41 -3.53
CA THR A 88 -8.96 -5.00 -3.98
C THR A 88 -9.05 -5.02 -5.52
N ALA A 89 -8.72 -3.91 -6.19
CA ALA A 89 -8.70 -3.85 -7.65
C ALA A 89 -7.69 -4.85 -8.27
N MET A 90 -6.51 -5.02 -7.65
CA MET A 90 -5.53 -6.03 -8.08
C MET A 90 -6.05 -7.46 -7.91
N THR A 91 -6.82 -7.77 -6.85
CA THR A 91 -7.45 -9.08 -6.71
C THR A 91 -8.55 -9.32 -7.76
N LEU A 92 -9.31 -8.28 -8.11
CA LEU A 92 -10.34 -8.36 -9.14
C LEU A 92 -9.74 -8.54 -10.53
N GLU A 93 -8.62 -7.88 -10.83
CA GLU A 93 -7.86 -8.08 -12.08
C GLU A 93 -7.43 -9.55 -12.23
N ARG A 94 -6.81 -10.12 -11.18
CA ARG A 94 -6.41 -11.52 -11.14
C ARG A 94 -7.58 -12.47 -11.36
N TYR A 95 -8.74 -12.15 -10.79
CA TYR A 95 -9.96 -12.92 -10.98
C TYR A 95 -10.42 -12.92 -12.44
N ILE A 96 -10.55 -11.75 -13.06
CA ILE A 96 -11.02 -11.60 -14.45
C ILE A 96 -10.07 -12.34 -15.39
N ALA A 97 -8.76 -12.25 -15.17
CA ALA A 97 -7.75 -12.94 -15.97
C ALA A 97 -7.89 -14.48 -15.94
N ILE A 98 -8.22 -15.05 -14.77
CA ILE A 98 -8.34 -16.49 -14.58
C ILE A 98 -9.72 -17.01 -15.03
N CYS A 99 -10.78 -16.27 -14.69
CA CYS A 99 -12.15 -16.74 -14.79
C CYS A 99 -12.85 -16.32 -16.10
N MET A 100 -12.38 -15.25 -16.74
CA MET A 100 -12.97 -14.68 -17.95
C MET A 100 -11.88 -14.20 -18.92
N PRO A 101 -10.99 -15.08 -19.41
CA PRO A 101 -9.85 -14.69 -20.23
C PRO A 101 -10.26 -13.97 -21.53
N LEU A 102 -11.41 -14.33 -22.12
CA LEU A 102 -11.95 -13.70 -23.32
C LEU A 102 -12.33 -12.22 -23.11
N ARG A 103 -12.81 -11.87 -21.91
CA ARG A 103 -13.23 -10.50 -21.55
C ARG A 103 -12.10 -9.68 -20.94
N HIS A 104 -11.01 -10.32 -20.52
CA HIS A 104 -9.82 -9.68 -19.98
C HIS A 104 -9.15 -8.77 -21.02
N ALA A 105 -9.08 -9.18 -22.29
CA ALA A 105 -8.48 -8.39 -23.36
C ALA A 105 -9.20 -7.05 -23.62
N GLU A 106 -10.52 -7.01 -23.44
CA GLU A 106 -11.33 -5.80 -23.61
C GLU A 106 -11.35 -4.92 -22.34
N LEU A 107 -11.40 -5.54 -21.16
CA LEU A 107 -11.56 -4.82 -19.88
C LEU A 107 -10.25 -4.33 -19.28
N CYS A 108 -9.13 -5.02 -19.51
CA CYS A 108 -7.83 -4.72 -18.90
C CYS A 108 -6.91 -3.91 -19.83
N THR A 109 -7.46 -2.87 -20.46
CA THR A 109 -6.71 -1.91 -21.26
C THR A 109 -6.03 -0.84 -20.40
N THR A 110 -5.07 -0.10 -20.96
CA THR A 110 -4.38 0.98 -20.24
C THR A 110 -5.32 2.11 -19.81
N ARG A 111 -6.29 2.46 -20.66
CA ARG A 111 -7.31 3.48 -20.36
C ARG A 111 -8.22 3.05 -19.21
N SER A 112 -8.64 1.78 -19.19
CA SER A 112 -9.42 1.21 -18.09
C SER A 112 -8.66 1.26 -16.76
N ALA A 113 -7.36 1.00 -16.77
CA ALA A 113 -6.51 1.12 -15.60
C ALA A 113 -6.44 2.55 -15.06
N LEU A 114 -6.28 3.55 -15.94
CA LEU A 114 -6.26 4.96 -15.55
C LEU A 114 -7.61 5.40 -14.97
N HIS A 115 -8.72 5.02 -15.60
CA HIS A 115 -10.06 5.28 -15.06
C HIS A 115 -10.26 4.61 -13.69
N CYS A 116 -9.82 3.36 -13.54
CA CYS A 116 -9.86 2.64 -12.27
C CYS A 116 -9.06 3.39 -11.18
N LEU A 117 -7.84 3.84 -11.49
CA LEU A 117 -7.03 4.64 -10.57
C LEU A 117 -7.69 5.96 -10.17
N LEU A 118 -8.34 6.66 -11.11
CA LEU A 118 -9.08 7.89 -10.83
C LEU A 118 -10.28 7.65 -9.92
N ILE A 119 -11.05 6.58 -10.16
CA ILE A 119 -12.18 6.19 -9.31
C ILE A 119 -11.68 5.86 -7.90
N ILE A 120 -10.62 5.06 -7.79
CA ILE A 120 -10.03 4.69 -6.51
C ILE A 120 -9.55 5.93 -5.76
N GLN A 121 -8.87 6.86 -6.43
CA GLN A 121 -8.43 8.11 -5.83
C GLN A 121 -9.61 8.94 -5.31
N GLY A 122 -10.68 9.04 -6.10
CA GLY A 122 -11.92 9.71 -5.70
C GLY A 122 -12.54 9.09 -4.44
N CYS A 123 -12.76 7.78 -4.45
CA CYS A 123 -13.31 7.04 -3.30
C CYS A 123 -12.44 7.17 -2.05
N SER A 124 -11.12 7.11 -2.20
CA SER A 124 -10.15 7.22 -1.09
C SER A 124 -10.12 8.60 -0.47
N SER A 125 -10.53 9.63 -1.21
CA SER A 125 -10.54 11.02 -0.75
C SER A 125 -11.83 11.38 0.01
N VAL A 126 -12.90 10.58 -0.10
CA VAL A 126 -14.20 10.85 0.55
C VAL A 126 -14.10 11.02 2.07
N PRO A 127 -13.44 10.12 2.83
CA PRO A 127 -13.30 10.29 4.28
C PRO A 127 -12.54 11.56 4.66
N CYS A 128 -11.54 11.93 3.87
CA CYS A 128 -10.77 13.15 4.06
C CYS A 128 -11.61 14.41 3.81
N ILE A 129 -12.45 14.41 2.77
CA ILE A 129 -13.34 15.53 2.46
C ILE A 129 -14.34 15.73 3.61
N ILE A 130 -14.98 14.66 4.09
CA ILE A 130 -15.90 14.72 5.24
C ILE A 130 -15.21 15.34 6.46
N PHE A 131 -13.99 14.89 6.76
CA PHE A 131 -13.20 15.44 7.87
C PHE A 131 -12.89 16.92 7.69
N LEU A 132 -12.47 17.35 6.49
CA LEU A 132 -12.15 18.74 6.21
C LEU A 132 -13.38 19.65 6.28
N SER A 133 -14.55 19.18 5.84
CA SER A 133 -15.81 19.92 5.96
C SER A 133 -16.14 20.19 7.42
N ILE A 134 -16.09 19.15 8.26
CA ILE A 134 -16.35 19.26 9.71
C ILE A 134 -15.32 20.17 10.39
N PHE A 135 -14.04 20.01 10.04
CA PHE A 135 -12.97 20.79 10.64
C PHE A 135 -13.03 22.28 10.24
N SER A 136 -13.43 22.59 9.01
CA SER A 136 -13.56 23.97 8.51
C SER A 136 -14.62 24.76 9.25
N GLU A 137 -15.73 24.14 9.64
CA GLU A 137 -16.77 24.78 10.47
C GLU A 137 -16.27 25.13 11.87
N SER A 138 -15.30 24.36 12.38
CA SER A 138 -14.73 24.55 13.71
C SER A 138 -13.48 25.45 13.71
N LEU A 139 -13.10 25.97 12.56
CA LEU A 139 -11.77 26.53 12.31
C LEU A 139 -11.66 28.00 12.76
N GLN A 140 -10.65 28.28 13.59
CA GLN A 140 -10.18 29.64 13.82
C GLN A 140 -8.91 29.88 13.00
N HIS A 141 -8.86 30.89 12.13
CA HIS A 141 -7.66 31.22 11.33
C HIS A 141 -6.38 31.36 12.16
N LYS A 142 -6.49 31.81 13.42
CA LYS A 142 -5.35 31.89 14.36
C LYS A 142 -4.77 30.53 14.73
N PHE A 143 -5.60 29.48 14.82
CA PHE A 143 -5.18 28.12 15.19
C PHE A 143 -4.15 27.55 14.21
N LEU A 144 -4.33 27.80 12.92
CA LEU A 144 -3.49 27.16 11.92
C LEU A 144 -2.09 27.79 11.79
N ARG A 145 -1.96 29.04 12.22
CA ARG A 145 -0.67 29.74 12.30
C ARG A 145 0.12 29.34 13.56
N GLN A 146 -0.52 28.71 14.55
CA GLN A 146 0.18 28.21 15.74
C GLN A 146 1.16 27.10 15.37
N SER A 147 2.22 27.01 16.16
CA SER A 147 3.21 25.94 16.06
C SER A 147 3.02 24.98 17.23
N LYS A 148 2.71 23.72 16.93
CA LYS A 148 2.50 22.64 17.91
C LYS A 148 3.13 21.35 17.40
N VAL A 149 3.38 20.40 18.30
CA VAL A 149 3.76 19.04 17.88
C VAL A 149 2.59 18.44 17.11
N CYS A 150 2.86 17.98 15.89
CA CYS A 150 1.81 17.48 15.01
C CYS A 150 1.23 16.17 15.55
N ALA A 151 -0.06 16.22 15.90
CA ALA A 151 -0.79 15.12 16.47
C ALA A 151 -2.21 15.16 15.90
N VAL A 152 -2.76 13.99 15.57
CA VAL A 152 -4.11 13.85 15.00
C VAL A 152 -5.16 14.35 15.99
N GLU A 153 -4.85 14.21 17.28
CA GLU A 153 -5.62 14.64 18.43
C GLU A 153 -5.83 16.16 18.45
N ASN A 154 -4.87 16.94 17.91
CA ASN A 154 -5.00 18.41 17.86
C ASN A 154 -6.12 18.89 16.95
N PHE A 155 -6.55 18.07 15.99
CA PHE A 155 -7.65 18.40 15.09
C PHE A 155 -9.02 17.94 15.61
N ILE A 156 -9.06 17.28 16.77
CA ILE A 156 -10.30 16.90 17.46
C ILE A 156 -10.61 17.98 18.50
N LEU A 157 -11.41 18.97 18.12
CA LEU A 157 -11.80 20.07 19.01
C LEU A 157 -12.93 19.64 19.96
N TYR A 158 -13.82 18.78 19.47
CA TYR A 158 -14.96 18.25 20.21
C TYR A 158 -14.97 16.73 20.19
N THR A 159 -15.44 16.12 21.28
CA THR A 159 -15.54 14.65 21.42
C THR A 159 -16.33 13.99 20.29
N TRP A 160 -17.40 14.64 19.81
CA TRP A 160 -18.21 14.15 18.69
C TRP A 160 -17.43 14.02 17.38
N GLN A 161 -16.41 14.84 17.12
CA GLN A 161 -15.56 14.72 15.93
C GLN A 161 -14.73 13.44 15.95
N GLY A 162 -14.26 13.04 17.14
CA GLY A 162 -13.60 11.75 17.36
C GLY A 162 -14.54 10.57 17.08
N HIS A 163 -15.77 10.65 17.57
CA HIS A 163 -16.80 9.64 17.30
C HIS A 163 -17.15 9.54 15.81
N VAL A 164 -17.33 10.68 15.13
CA VAL A 164 -17.59 10.69 13.68
C VAL A 164 -16.43 10.08 12.90
N ARG A 165 -15.18 10.43 13.23
CA ARG A 165 -14.00 9.83 12.58
C ARG A 165 -13.97 8.31 12.76
N SER A 166 -14.22 7.83 13.98
CA SER A 166 -14.29 6.39 14.26
C SER A 166 -15.42 5.72 13.47
N ALA A 167 -16.61 6.32 13.46
CA ALA A 167 -17.77 5.81 12.76
C ALA A 167 -17.55 5.74 11.25
N VAL A 168 -16.94 6.77 10.65
CA VAL A 168 -16.56 6.79 9.22
C VAL A 168 -15.55 5.68 8.92
N SER A 169 -14.52 5.52 9.75
CA SER A 169 -13.53 4.46 9.58
C SER A 169 -14.15 3.05 9.65
N GLN A 170 -15.02 2.81 10.64
CA GLN A 170 -15.74 1.55 10.82
C GLN A 170 -16.73 1.29 9.69
N PHE A 171 -17.44 2.32 9.21
CA PHE A 171 -18.33 2.22 8.07
C PHE A 171 -17.56 1.87 6.79
N CYS A 172 -16.43 2.55 6.54
CA CYS A 172 -15.52 2.23 5.44
C CYS A 172 -15.01 0.79 5.55
N PHE A 173 -14.62 0.34 6.74
CA PHE A 173 -14.22 -1.06 6.99
C PHE A 173 -15.34 -2.02 6.58
N LEU A 174 -16.57 -1.84 7.07
CA LEU A 174 -17.69 -2.72 6.76
C LEU A 174 -17.99 -2.74 5.27
N LEU A 175 -18.01 -1.58 4.61
CA LEU A 175 -18.22 -1.45 3.17
C LEU A 175 -17.13 -2.21 2.39
N MET A 176 -15.86 -1.98 2.71
CA MET A 176 -14.75 -2.67 2.07
C MET A 176 -14.81 -4.17 2.32
N CYS A 177 -15.06 -4.61 3.56
CA CYS A 177 -15.20 -6.01 3.92
C CYS A 177 -16.29 -6.70 3.10
N VAL A 178 -17.46 -6.09 2.95
CA VAL A 178 -18.56 -6.64 2.15
C VAL A 178 -18.15 -6.76 0.68
N ILE A 179 -17.56 -5.71 0.09
CA ILE A 179 -17.08 -5.72 -1.30
C ILE A 179 -16.06 -6.85 -1.51
N ILE A 180 -15.10 -6.99 -0.58
CA ILE A 180 -14.03 -7.97 -0.63
C ILE A 180 -14.58 -9.38 -0.44
N LEU A 181 -15.47 -9.61 0.53
CA LEU A 181 -16.11 -10.91 0.76
C LEU A 181 -16.92 -11.36 -0.45
N VAL A 182 -17.76 -10.48 -1.01
CA VAL A 182 -18.53 -10.78 -2.22
C VAL A 182 -17.61 -11.11 -3.39
N SER A 183 -16.53 -10.35 -3.56
CA SER A 183 -15.53 -10.62 -4.59
C SER A 183 -14.85 -11.97 -4.37
N TYR A 184 -14.44 -12.28 -3.14
CA TYR A 184 -13.76 -13.52 -2.80
C TYR A 184 -14.65 -14.75 -2.91
N VAL A 185 -15.92 -14.65 -2.52
CA VAL A 185 -16.91 -15.74 -2.69
C VAL A 185 -17.10 -16.03 -4.18
N LYS A 186 -17.25 -15.00 -5.03
CA LYS A 186 -17.32 -15.18 -6.49
C LYS A 186 -16.04 -15.81 -7.04
N ILE A 187 -14.88 -15.38 -6.58
CA ILE A 187 -13.58 -15.97 -6.95
C ILE A 187 -13.52 -17.46 -6.58
N MET A 188 -13.85 -17.80 -5.34
CA MET A 188 -13.81 -19.16 -4.83
C MET A 188 -14.80 -20.07 -5.57
N TYR A 189 -16.00 -19.57 -5.86
CA TYR A 189 -17.00 -20.30 -6.63
C TYR A 189 -16.50 -20.67 -8.02
N VAL A 190 -15.95 -19.72 -8.78
CA VAL A 190 -15.44 -20.01 -10.13
C VAL A 190 -14.18 -20.89 -10.09
N ALA A 191 -13.28 -20.66 -9.13
CA ALA A 191 -12.11 -21.51 -8.94
C ALA A 191 -12.48 -22.96 -8.61
N ARG A 192 -13.55 -23.19 -7.84
CA ARG A 192 -14.06 -24.53 -7.53
C ARG A 192 -14.63 -25.23 -8.77
N LEU A 193 -15.35 -24.50 -9.62
CA LEU A 193 -15.86 -25.03 -10.89
C LEU A 193 -14.73 -25.42 -11.85
N ALA A 194 -13.69 -24.59 -11.96
CA ALA A 194 -12.52 -24.88 -12.81
C ALA A 194 -11.60 -25.98 -12.25
N SER A 195 -11.55 -26.14 -10.92
CA SER A 195 -10.71 -27.16 -10.25
C SER A 195 -11.25 -28.59 -10.36
N ALA A 196 -12.44 -28.79 -10.94
CA ALA A 196 -12.94 -30.12 -11.25
C ALA A 196 -12.07 -30.87 -12.29
N GLU A 197 -11.25 -30.14 -13.06
CA GLU A 197 -10.56 -30.67 -14.25
C GLU A 197 -9.04 -30.84 -14.09
N ASN A 198 -8.36 -30.16 -13.15
CA ASN A 198 -6.94 -30.39 -12.87
C ASN A 198 -6.46 -29.87 -11.49
N ARG A 199 -6.00 -30.78 -10.62
CA ARG A 199 -5.84 -30.54 -9.16
C ARG A 199 -4.48 -29.98 -8.72
N THR A 200 -3.44 -30.10 -9.54
CA THR A 200 -2.04 -29.81 -9.18
C THR A 200 -1.53 -28.40 -9.58
N SER A 201 -2.05 -27.81 -10.67
CA SER A 201 -1.73 -26.43 -11.09
C SER A 201 -2.39 -25.37 -10.19
N THR A 202 -3.60 -25.65 -9.70
CA THR A 202 -4.46 -24.78 -8.89
C THR A 202 -3.82 -24.37 -7.55
N TRP A 203 -3.01 -25.25 -6.94
CA TRP A 203 -2.41 -25.03 -5.63
C TRP A 203 -1.35 -23.89 -5.60
N ARG A 204 -0.59 -23.70 -6.68
CA ARG A 204 0.39 -22.59 -6.76
C ARG A 204 -0.30 -21.23 -6.85
N GLY A 205 -1.40 -21.14 -7.62
CA GLY A 205 -2.22 -19.93 -7.73
C GLY A 205 -2.96 -19.60 -6.42
N LEU A 206 -3.45 -20.61 -5.71
CA LEU A 206 -4.15 -20.45 -4.43
C LEU A 206 -3.26 -19.84 -3.34
N ARG A 207 -1.97 -20.21 -3.30
CA ARG A 207 -1.02 -19.66 -2.31
C ARG A 207 -0.78 -18.15 -2.46
N THR A 208 -0.84 -17.62 -3.68
CA THR A 208 -0.85 -16.16 -3.95
C THR A 208 -2.09 -15.50 -3.41
N VAL A 209 -3.25 -16.10 -3.68
CA VAL A 209 -4.55 -15.55 -3.29
C VAL A 209 -4.69 -15.49 -1.78
N VAL A 210 -4.19 -16.50 -1.05
CA VAL A 210 -4.17 -16.50 0.42
C VAL A 210 -3.26 -15.40 0.98
N LEU A 211 -2.06 -15.20 0.41
CA LEU A 211 -1.16 -14.13 0.84
C LEU A 211 -1.74 -12.74 0.59
N HIS A 212 -2.38 -12.53 -0.57
CA HIS A 212 -3.11 -11.28 -0.85
C HIS A 212 -4.30 -11.08 0.09
N GLY A 213 -5.05 -12.15 0.38
CA GLY A 213 -6.15 -12.10 1.34
C GLY A 213 -5.67 -11.75 2.75
N PHE A 214 -4.54 -12.31 3.19
CA PHE A 214 -3.93 -11.98 4.46
C PHE A 214 -3.43 -10.53 4.51
N GLN A 215 -2.73 -10.08 3.48
CA GLN A 215 -2.29 -8.69 3.36
C GLN A 215 -3.48 -7.71 3.42
N LEU A 216 -4.54 -8.02 2.68
CA LEU A 216 -5.76 -7.22 2.63
C LEU A 216 -6.46 -7.20 4.00
N LEU A 217 -6.55 -8.34 4.69
CA LEU A 217 -7.10 -8.43 6.04
C LEU A 217 -6.34 -7.50 7.01
N LEU A 218 -5.01 -7.54 7.00
CA LEU A 218 -4.21 -6.65 7.85
C LEU A 218 -4.44 -5.17 7.51
N CYS A 219 -4.54 -4.80 6.23
CA CYS A 219 -4.87 -3.44 5.81
C CYS A 219 -6.27 -3.01 6.26
N LEU A 220 -7.26 -3.92 6.29
CA LEU A 220 -8.61 -3.58 6.77
C LEU A 220 -8.64 -3.41 8.29
N LEU A 221 -7.90 -4.23 9.03
CA LEU A 221 -7.80 -4.11 10.49
C LEU A 221 -7.26 -2.74 10.93
N GLN A 222 -6.46 -2.07 10.09
CA GLN A 222 -6.02 -0.69 10.32
C GLN A 222 -7.18 0.28 10.60
N PHE A 223 -8.35 0.07 10.00
CA PHE A 223 -9.52 0.94 10.21
C PHE A 223 -10.13 0.84 11.61
N TRP A 224 -9.77 -0.19 12.39
CA TRP A 224 -10.16 -0.31 13.80
C TRP A 224 -9.21 0.43 14.74
N CYS A 225 -7.99 0.76 14.29
CA CYS A 225 -6.99 1.44 15.12
C CYS A 225 -7.53 2.74 15.74
N PRO A 226 -8.21 3.66 15.02
CA PRO A 226 -8.72 4.89 15.62
C PRO A 226 -9.73 4.66 16.75
N PHE A 227 -10.54 3.59 16.66
CA PHE A 227 -11.51 3.23 17.69
C PHE A 227 -10.81 2.66 18.93
N ILE A 228 -9.90 1.70 18.73
CA ILE A 228 -9.14 1.06 19.79
C ILE A 228 -8.27 2.10 20.50
N GLU A 229 -7.56 2.94 19.75
CA GLU A 229 -6.70 3.99 20.29
C GLU A 229 -7.50 5.03 21.09
N ALA A 230 -8.68 5.43 20.61
CA ALA A 230 -9.56 6.34 21.35
C ALA A 230 -10.03 5.73 22.68
N ALA A 231 -10.37 4.45 22.70
CA ALA A 231 -10.77 3.75 23.92
C ALA A 231 -9.61 3.59 24.91
N VAL A 232 -8.43 3.18 24.42
CA VAL A 232 -7.23 3.00 25.25
C VAL A 232 -6.73 4.33 25.82
N PHE A 233 -6.83 5.43 25.05
CA PHE A 233 -6.47 6.77 25.51
C PHE A 233 -7.27 7.23 26.74
N GLN A 234 -8.53 6.79 26.89
CA GLN A 234 -9.34 7.10 28.06
C GLN A 234 -8.92 6.31 29.31
N ILE A 235 -8.22 5.19 29.12
CA ILE A 235 -7.80 4.30 30.21
C ILE A 235 -6.43 4.71 30.73
N ASP A 236 -5.42 4.71 29.85
CA ASP A 236 -4.04 5.01 30.23
C ASP A 236 -3.22 5.55 29.04
N PHE A 237 -2.50 6.65 29.28
CA PHE A 237 -1.71 7.32 28.26
C PHE A 237 -0.49 6.51 27.79
N TRP A 238 0.18 5.79 28.71
CA TRP A 238 1.38 5.02 28.39
C TRP A 238 1.02 3.76 27.60
N LEU A 239 -0.09 3.11 27.96
CA LEU A 239 -0.69 2.03 27.21
C LEU A 239 -1.11 2.50 25.81
N TYR A 240 -1.72 3.67 25.68
CA TYR A 240 -2.07 4.27 24.39
C TYR A 240 -0.86 4.42 23.47
N VAL A 241 0.26 4.93 23.97
CA VAL A 241 1.50 5.08 23.18
C VAL A 241 2.00 3.73 22.68
N ASN A 242 2.01 2.71 23.55
CA ASN A 242 2.45 1.36 23.18
C ASN A 242 1.52 0.70 22.16
N VAL A 243 0.20 0.77 22.37
CA VAL A 243 -0.80 0.21 21.45
C VAL A 243 -0.71 0.86 20.08
N ARG A 244 -0.60 2.20 20.03
CA ARG A 244 -0.45 2.94 18.78
C ARG A 244 0.84 2.55 18.03
N TYR A 245 1.94 2.35 18.75
CA TYR A 245 3.19 1.88 18.15
C TYR A 245 3.07 0.46 17.58
N MET A 246 2.44 -0.46 18.31
CA MET A 246 2.19 -1.83 17.84
C MET A 246 1.24 -1.87 16.65
N ASN A 247 0.16 -1.08 16.68
CA ASN A 247 -0.77 -0.93 15.56
C ASN A 247 -0.05 -0.44 14.30
N TYR A 248 0.84 0.54 14.43
CA TYR A 248 1.64 1.04 13.33
C TYR A 248 2.52 -0.07 12.72
N ILE A 249 3.22 -0.86 13.52
CA ILE A 249 4.07 -1.93 13.00
C ILE A 249 3.24 -3.03 12.31
N ILE A 250 2.18 -3.50 12.97
CA ILE A 250 1.45 -4.70 12.55
C ILE A 250 0.47 -4.41 11.41
N PHE A 251 -0.31 -3.33 11.50
CA PHE A 251 -1.39 -3.07 10.56
C PHE A 251 -1.02 -2.09 9.45
N ILE A 252 0.09 -1.37 9.59
CA ILE A 252 0.49 -0.32 8.64
C ILE A 252 1.80 -0.69 7.96
N LEU A 253 2.86 -0.93 8.71
CA LEU A 253 4.18 -1.23 8.15
C LEU A 253 4.22 -2.62 7.52
N ALA A 254 3.83 -3.67 8.26
CA ALA A 254 3.91 -5.04 7.78
C ALA A 254 3.15 -5.29 6.44
N PRO A 255 1.90 -4.83 6.25
CA PRO A 255 1.16 -5.04 5.01
C PRO A 255 1.77 -4.30 3.81
N LYS A 256 2.40 -3.14 4.04
CA LYS A 256 3.11 -2.38 3.01
C LYS A 256 4.44 -3.03 2.63
N CYS A 257 5.13 -3.66 3.57
CA CYS A 257 6.33 -4.48 3.33
C CYS A 257 6.00 -5.79 2.58
N LEU A 258 4.81 -6.34 2.78
CA LEU A 258 4.31 -7.52 2.07
C LEU A 258 4.08 -7.24 0.58
N SER A 259 3.67 -6.03 0.17
CA SER A 259 3.48 -5.64 -1.25
C SER A 259 4.68 -5.98 -2.15
N PRO A 260 5.88 -5.41 -1.95
CA PRO A 260 7.05 -5.70 -2.80
C PRO A 260 7.51 -7.16 -2.69
N LEU A 261 7.31 -7.81 -1.54
CA LEU A 261 7.67 -9.23 -1.37
C LEU A 261 6.76 -10.14 -2.20
N ILE A 262 5.45 -9.91 -2.18
CA ILE A 262 4.49 -10.76 -2.89
C ILE A 262 4.53 -10.51 -4.40
N TYR A 263 4.72 -9.26 -4.84
CA TYR A 263 4.66 -8.90 -6.26
C TYR A 263 6.04 -8.79 -6.93
N GLY A 264 7.07 -8.32 -6.23
CA GLY A 264 8.41 -8.09 -6.80
C GLY A 264 9.34 -9.30 -6.74
N LEU A 265 9.35 -10.05 -5.64
CA LEU A 265 10.22 -11.22 -5.46
C LEU A 265 9.64 -12.51 -6.06
N ARG A 266 8.32 -12.57 -6.28
CA ARG A 266 7.64 -13.76 -6.81
C ARG A 266 7.54 -13.81 -8.33
N ASP A 267 7.51 -12.66 -8.99
CA ASP A 267 7.43 -12.61 -10.45
C ASP A 267 8.85 -12.82 -11.02
N GLU A 268 9.12 -13.99 -11.63
CA GLU A 268 10.45 -14.35 -12.17
C GLU A 268 11.00 -13.25 -13.09
N THR A 269 10.11 -12.55 -13.81
CA THR A 269 10.46 -11.42 -14.68
C THR A 269 10.95 -10.20 -13.89
N PHE A 270 10.31 -9.86 -12.77
CA PHE A 270 10.79 -8.78 -11.89
C PHE A 270 12.05 -9.18 -11.16
N PHE A 271 12.11 -10.41 -10.62
CA PHE A 271 13.25 -10.92 -9.89
C PHE A 271 14.52 -10.97 -10.76
N CYS A 272 14.40 -11.40 -12.02
CA CYS A 272 15.52 -11.38 -12.97
C CYS A 272 15.99 -9.97 -13.30
N ASN A 273 15.08 -9.00 -13.50
CA ASN A 273 15.47 -7.60 -13.75
C ASN A 273 16.07 -6.93 -12.50
N LEU A 274 15.55 -7.25 -11.31
CA LEU A 274 16.08 -6.79 -10.02
C LEU A 274 17.48 -7.35 -9.80
N LYS A 275 17.67 -8.66 -9.98
CA LYS A 275 18.99 -9.31 -9.96
C LYS A 275 19.93 -8.66 -10.97
N PHE A 276 19.51 -8.49 -12.22
CA PHE A 276 20.35 -7.86 -13.24
C PHE A 276 20.79 -6.45 -12.82
N LYS A 277 19.91 -5.63 -12.26
CA LYS A 277 20.25 -4.26 -11.83
C LYS A 277 21.14 -4.23 -10.58
N ILE A 278 20.89 -5.09 -9.59
CA ILE A 278 21.74 -5.26 -8.41
C ILE A 278 23.12 -5.82 -8.80
N LEU A 279 23.15 -6.81 -9.70
CA LEU A 279 24.38 -7.36 -10.26
C LEU A 279 25.12 -6.34 -11.10
N LYS A 280 24.45 -5.47 -11.85
CA LYS A 280 25.11 -4.39 -12.61
C LYS A 280 25.70 -3.30 -11.70
N ILE A 281 25.10 -3.07 -10.53
CA ILE A 281 25.67 -2.22 -9.47
C ILE A 281 26.90 -2.89 -8.84
N LYS A 282 26.92 -4.23 -8.70
CA LYS A 282 28.12 -4.99 -8.28
C LYS A 282 29.16 -5.20 -9.37
N CYS A 283 28.76 -5.31 -10.64
CA CYS A 283 29.60 -5.48 -11.84
C CYS A 283 29.95 -4.12 -12.48
N SER A 284 30.09 -3.07 -11.67
CA SER A 284 30.82 -1.88 -12.11
C SER A 284 32.35 -2.06 -12.01
N GLU A 285 32.82 -3.24 -11.62
CA GLU A 285 34.21 -3.70 -11.76
C GLU A 285 34.24 -5.05 -12.48
N TYR A 286 34.17 -5.05 -13.82
CA TYR A 286 34.38 -6.22 -14.69
C TYR A 286 33.18 -7.22 -14.77
N PHE A 287 32.73 -7.53 -15.99
CA PHE A 287 31.74 -8.54 -16.45
C PHE A 287 30.37 -8.08 -16.99
N LEU A 288 30.08 -8.53 -18.21
CA LEU A 288 28.82 -8.36 -18.95
C LEU A 288 28.00 -9.66 -18.87
N CYS A 289 26.81 -9.62 -18.27
CA CYS A 289 25.94 -10.79 -18.15
C CYS A 289 24.89 -10.79 -19.28
N VAL A 290 24.89 -11.83 -20.13
CA VAL A 290 23.92 -11.98 -21.24
C VAL A 290 22.85 -13.00 -20.85
N CYS A 291 21.58 -12.63 -21.00
CA CYS A 291 20.44 -13.51 -20.71
C CYS A 291 19.88 -14.04 -22.05
N THR A 292 20.03 -15.34 -22.32
CA THR A 292 19.49 -15.96 -23.55
C THR A 292 18.07 -16.50 -23.34
N ARG A 293 17.36 -16.67 -24.46
CA ARG A 293 15.92 -17.01 -24.58
C ARG A 293 15.49 -18.33 -23.91
N ALA A 294 16.42 -19.09 -23.31
CA ALA A 294 16.22 -20.41 -22.72
C ALA A 294 16.26 -20.46 -21.19
N ARG A 295 16.16 -19.32 -20.47
CA ARG A 295 16.11 -19.26 -18.99
C ARG A 295 17.31 -19.89 -18.26
N VAL A 296 18.52 -19.67 -18.76
CA VAL A 296 19.77 -19.94 -18.01
C VAL A 296 20.62 -18.68 -18.04
N CYS A 297 20.96 -18.14 -16.87
CA CYS A 297 21.94 -17.05 -16.76
C CYS A 297 23.34 -17.67 -16.74
N VAL A 298 24.14 -17.39 -17.77
CA VAL A 298 25.55 -17.77 -17.83
C VAL A 298 26.39 -16.50 -17.66
N CYS A 299 27.25 -16.47 -16.64
CA CYS A 299 28.31 -15.47 -16.54
C CYS A 299 29.47 -15.93 -17.44
N VAL A 300 29.72 -15.22 -18.55
CA VAL A 300 30.84 -15.54 -19.45
C VAL A 300 32.01 -14.63 -19.12
N PHE A 301 33.18 -15.24 -18.90
CA PHE A 301 34.43 -14.53 -18.69
C PHE A 301 34.92 -13.98 -20.03
N GLN A 302 35.13 -12.66 -20.16
CA GLN A 302 35.77 -12.09 -21.36
C GLN A 302 37.21 -11.73 -21.00
N PRO A 303 38.22 -12.54 -21.39
CA PRO A 303 39.61 -12.09 -21.34
C PRO A 303 39.80 -10.97 -22.37
N CYS A 304 40.44 -9.89 -21.95
CA CYS A 304 40.85 -8.81 -22.85
C CYS A 304 41.75 -9.37 -23.98
N LEU A 305 41.37 -9.09 -25.22
CA LEU A 305 42.30 -8.89 -26.32
C LEU A 305 42.15 -7.44 -26.79
#